data_AF-A0A940ZME3-F1
#
_entry.id   AF-A0A940ZME3-F1
#
_cell.length_a   1.000
_cell.length_b   1.000
_cell.length_c   1.000
_cell.angle_alpha   90.00
_cell.angle_beta   90.00
_cell.angle_gamma   90.00
#
_symmetry.space_group_name_H-M   'P 1'
#
loop_
_entity.id
_entity.type
_entity.pdbx_description
1 polymer ?
#
loop_
_entity_poly.entity_id
_entity_poly.type
_entity_poly.pdbx_seq_one_letter_code
_entity_poly.pdbx_strand_id
1 'polypeptide(L)'
;MILRQWKNHSSPPKTEKMNPRKKAAIKPLPPVPVDTQSFAAIAAARCTDLEALLRIRNYEMTECRNKFLFLYRTQAAVCMTPQEVKKRLERLNRSLSQPLPKAELANLQANTYRHYKWHDHTITRFLDITPQEIAQLQIIGHRPKESKAASAKRHREKRRDASGKLTTATTREKRNQKIIKAAAQGKSVAVLCKTYKLNKSQVYVILSDAKNKAA
;
A
#
# COMPACT_ATOMS: atom_id res chain seq x y z
N MET A 1 40.49 55.30 25.11
CA MET A 1 39.09 54.99 24.75
C MET A 1 38.62 53.81 25.61
N ILE A 2 37.62 54.09 26.46
CA ILE A 2 36.46 53.23 26.79
C ILE A 2 36.69 51.96 27.68
N LEU A 3 36.26 52.13 28.94
CA LEU A 3 35.62 51.21 29.94
C LEU A 3 36.44 49.99 30.47
N ARG A 4 36.88 49.96 31.76
CA ARG A 4 36.13 49.68 33.02
C ARG A 4 35.11 48.54 32.91
N GLN A 5 34.91 47.61 33.83
CA GLN A 5 35.60 46.97 34.97
C GLN A 5 34.56 45.93 35.52
N TRP A 6 34.99 44.91 36.29
CA TRP A 6 34.21 44.04 37.23
C TRP A 6 33.52 42.79 36.65
N LYS A 7 33.37 41.65 37.35
CA LYS A 7 33.87 41.09 38.62
C LYS A 7 33.47 39.60 38.66
N ASN A 8 34.31 38.78 39.27
CA ASN A 8 34.04 37.68 40.20
C ASN A 8 32.89 36.66 40.01
N HIS A 9 33.31 35.40 40.15
CA HIS A 9 32.68 34.28 40.88
C HIS A 9 31.25 33.88 40.53
N SER A 10 31.12 32.72 39.88
CA SER A 10 30.63 31.47 40.50
C SER A 10 30.49 30.40 39.42
N SER A 11 31.04 29.21 39.66
CA SER A 11 30.90 28.05 38.77
C SER A 11 29.42 27.73 38.52
N PRO A 12 29.02 27.35 37.28
CA PRO A 12 27.68 26.82 37.06
C PRO A 12 27.50 25.49 37.84
N PRO A 13 26.28 25.21 38.33
CA PRO A 13 26.04 24.14 39.28
C PRO A 13 26.26 22.75 38.66
N LYS A 14 26.84 21.84 39.43
CA LYS A 14 26.81 20.40 39.14
C LYS A 14 25.36 19.93 39.24
N THR A 15 24.72 19.64 38.11
CA THR A 15 23.43 18.92 38.09
C THR A 15 23.60 17.53 37.48
N GLU A 16 23.51 16.57 38.40
CA GLU A 16 23.04 15.19 38.26
C GLU A 16 23.26 14.45 36.93
N LYS A 17 24.11 13.42 37.03
CA LYS A 17 24.13 12.28 36.10
C LYS A 17 22.73 11.63 36.08
N MET A 18 21.95 11.91 35.03
CA MET A 18 20.69 11.21 34.83
C MET A 18 20.99 9.75 34.45
N ASN A 19 20.56 8.86 35.34
CA ASN A 19 20.72 7.41 35.31
C ASN A 19 20.19 6.80 34.00
N PRO A 20 20.96 5.97 33.25
CA PRO A 20 20.47 5.29 32.06
C PRO A 20 19.57 4.13 32.48
N ARG A 21 18.30 4.43 32.82
CA ARG A 21 17.27 3.39 32.90
C ARG A 21 17.09 2.82 31.50
N LYS A 22 17.68 1.63 31.30
CA LYS A 22 17.50 0.68 30.20
C LYS A 22 16.23 0.96 29.40
N LYS A 23 16.36 1.63 28.24
CA LYS A 23 15.40 1.45 27.16
C LYS A 23 15.57 -0.02 26.74
N ALA A 24 14.70 -0.90 27.23
CA ALA A 24 14.63 -2.24 26.70
C ALA A 24 14.44 -2.10 25.19
N ALA A 25 15.44 -2.51 24.41
CA ALA A 25 15.33 -2.55 22.97
C ALA A 25 14.10 -3.39 22.64
N ILE A 26 13.06 -2.75 22.10
CA ILE A 26 11.89 -3.46 21.58
C ILE A 26 12.46 -4.36 20.48
N LYS A 27 12.55 -5.66 20.74
CA LYS A 27 13.02 -6.62 19.75
C LYS A 27 12.06 -6.50 18.56
N PRO A 28 12.56 -6.20 17.33
CA PRO A 28 11.69 -6.19 16.16
C PRO A 28 11.06 -7.58 16.07
N LEU A 29 9.73 -7.63 16.00
CA LEU A 29 9.06 -8.91 15.88
C LEU A 29 9.51 -9.59 14.57
N PRO A 30 9.64 -10.92 14.56
CA PRO A 30 10.09 -11.65 13.39
C PRO A 30 9.18 -11.36 12.18
N PRO A 31 9.74 -11.13 10.98
CA PRO A 31 8.95 -10.91 9.78
C PRO A 31 8.18 -12.18 9.45
N VAL A 32 6.85 -12.07 9.31
CA VAL A 32 6.01 -13.20 8.91
C VAL A 32 6.25 -13.49 7.42
N PRO A 33 6.50 -14.76 7.02
CA PRO A 33 6.67 -15.14 5.61
C PRO A 33 5.48 -14.68 4.77
N VAL A 34 5.77 -14.10 3.61
CA VAL A 34 4.84 -13.29 2.82
C VAL A 34 3.95 -14.17 1.94
N ASP A 35 4.44 -15.34 1.55
CA ASP A 35 3.87 -16.13 0.47
C ASP A 35 2.72 -17.05 0.92
N THR A 36 2.29 -16.98 2.18
CA THR A 36 1.24 -17.87 2.72
C THR A 36 0.34 -17.21 3.77
N GLN A 37 0.19 -15.89 3.76
CA GLN A 37 -0.77 -15.25 4.68
C GLN A 37 -2.15 -15.20 4.03
N SER A 38 -3.12 -15.88 4.66
CA SER A 38 -4.54 -15.69 4.32
C SER A 38 -4.92 -14.22 4.53
N PHE A 39 -5.95 -13.75 3.83
CA PHE A 39 -6.46 -12.39 4.02
C PHE A 39 -6.77 -12.08 5.51
N ALA A 40 -7.23 -13.09 6.26
CA ALA A 40 -7.46 -13.00 7.70
C ALA A 40 -6.16 -12.87 8.51
N ALA A 41 -5.08 -13.56 8.13
CA ALA A 41 -3.78 -13.43 8.80
C ALA A 41 -3.20 -12.01 8.64
N ILE A 42 -3.29 -11.43 7.44
CA ILE A 42 -2.87 -10.04 7.18
C ILE A 42 -3.71 -9.08 8.02
N ALA A 43 -5.03 -9.28 8.08
CA ALA A 43 -5.92 -8.44 8.87
C ALA A 43 -5.61 -8.52 10.37
N ALA A 44 -5.34 -9.73 10.90
CA ALA A 44 -4.95 -9.94 12.29
C ALA A 44 -3.62 -9.23 12.62
N ALA A 45 -2.61 -9.37 11.77
CA ALA A 45 -1.34 -8.69 11.97
C ALA A 45 -1.47 -7.16 11.87
N ARG A 46 -2.32 -6.64 10.98
CA ARG A 46 -2.66 -5.20 10.94
C ARG A 46 -3.35 -4.72 12.22
N CYS A 47 -4.23 -5.53 12.83
CA CYS A 47 -4.78 -5.20 14.15
C CYS A 47 -3.67 -5.08 15.20
N THR A 48 -2.68 -5.97 15.17
CA THR A 48 -1.50 -5.89 16.07
C THR A 48 -0.70 -4.61 15.82
N ASP A 49 -0.43 -4.26 14.56
CA ASP A 49 0.27 -3.01 14.22
C ASP A 49 -0.50 -1.76 14.66
N LEU A 50 -1.82 -1.75 14.51
CA LEU A 50 -2.66 -0.65 14.98
C LEU A 50 -2.64 -0.51 16.51
N GLU A 51 -2.63 -1.63 17.24
CA GLU A 51 -2.43 -1.61 18.70
C GLU A 51 -1.02 -1.14 19.09
N ALA A 52 0.00 -1.50 18.31
CA ALA A 52 1.37 -1.00 18.51
C ALA A 52 1.47 0.49 18.23
N LEU A 53 0.80 1.00 17.19
CA LEU A 53 0.76 2.42 16.85
C LEU A 53 0.20 3.25 18.01
N LEU A 54 -0.87 2.78 18.68
CA LEU A 54 -1.36 3.45 19.89
C LEU A 54 -0.27 3.58 20.95
N ARG A 55 0.50 2.53 21.19
CA ARG A 55 1.58 2.56 22.18
C ARG A 55 2.69 3.52 21.78
N ILE A 56 3.07 3.54 20.50
CA ILE A 56 4.09 4.47 19.98
C ILE A 56 3.66 5.93 20.16
N ARG A 57 2.37 6.21 19.97
CA ARG A 57 1.77 7.54 20.16
C ARG A 57 1.35 7.82 21.60
N ASN A 58 1.72 7.00 22.58
CA ASN A 58 1.29 7.13 23.98
C ASN A 58 -0.24 7.29 24.14
N TYR A 59 -1.00 6.58 23.31
CA TYR A 59 -2.46 6.60 23.25
C TYR A 59 -3.08 7.95 22.84
N GLU A 60 -2.26 8.88 22.35
CA GLU A 60 -2.70 10.14 21.78
C GLU A 60 -3.05 9.99 20.30
N MET A 61 -4.35 10.04 20.00
CA MET A 61 -4.90 9.95 18.65
C MET A 61 -5.81 11.15 18.35
N THR A 62 -5.42 12.33 18.83
CA THR A 62 -6.07 13.60 18.53
C THR A 62 -6.22 13.75 17.01
N GLU A 63 -7.38 14.24 16.55
CA GLU A 63 -7.78 14.36 15.13
C GLU A 63 -7.97 13.06 14.31
N CYS A 64 -7.53 11.90 14.81
CA CYS A 64 -7.63 10.63 14.06
C CYS A 64 -8.28 9.46 14.82
N ARG A 65 -8.75 9.64 16.07
CA ARG A 65 -9.39 8.59 16.89
C ARG A 65 -10.53 7.83 16.20
N ASN A 66 -11.45 8.55 15.53
CA ASN A 66 -12.57 7.93 14.82
C ASN A 66 -12.06 7.13 13.60
N LYS A 67 -11.16 7.73 12.82
CA LYS A 67 -10.50 7.07 11.68
C LYS A 67 -9.78 5.79 12.13
N PHE A 68 -9.06 5.86 13.24
CA PHE A 68 -8.36 4.73 13.84
C PHE A 68 -9.31 3.60 14.24
N LEU A 69 -10.33 3.90 15.04
CA LEU A 69 -11.30 2.88 15.50
C LEU A 69 -12.10 2.30 14.32
N PHE A 70 -12.43 3.12 13.33
CA PHE A 70 -13.05 2.65 12.09
C PHE A 70 -12.14 1.70 11.31
N LEU A 71 -10.87 2.06 11.12
CA LEU A 71 -9.90 1.21 10.44
C LEU A 71 -9.69 -0.11 11.19
N TYR A 72 -9.47 -0.04 12.51
CA TYR A 72 -9.31 -1.19 13.37
C TYR A 72 -10.51 -2.14 13.24
N ARG A 73 -11.73 -1.59 13.35
CA ARG A 73 -12.98 -2.34 13.17
C ARG A 73 -13.00 -3.10 11.84
N THR A 74 -12.62 -2.43 10.74
CA THR A 74 -12.66 -3.05 9.41
C THR A 74 -11.65 -4.20 9.26
N GLN A 75 -10.49 -4.12 9.91
CA GLN A 75 -9.52 -5.23 9.92
C GLN A 75 -10.00 -6.35 10.83
N ALA A 76 -10.44 -6.02 12.05
CA ALA A 76 -10.89 -7.01 13.03
C ALA A 76 -12.10 -7.81 12.52
N ALA A 77 -13.02 -7.18 11.79
CA ALA A 77 -14.18 -7.86 11.20
C ALA A 77 -13.83 -8.92 10.13
N VAL A 78 -12.58 -8.96 9.66
CA VAL A 78 -12.10 -10.00 8.72
C VAL A 78 -11.62 -11.26 9.47
N CYS A 79 -11.16 -11.12 10.71
CA CYS A 79 -10.47 -12.19 11.43
C CYS A 79 -11.07 -12.51 12.81
N MET A 80 -12.13 -11.83 13.24
CA MET A 80 -12.79 -12.01 14.54
C MET A 80 -14.30 -12.03 14.40
N THR A 81 -14.99 -12.55 15.41
CA THR A 81 -16.45 -12.55 15.48
C THR A 81 -17.00 -11.14 15.79
N PRO A 82 -18.25 -10.81 15.41
CA PRO A 82 -18.84 -9.51 15.70
C PRO A 82 -18.84 -9.14 17.19
N GLN A 83 -19.08 -10.10 18.11
CA GLN A 83 -19.02 -9.84 19.54
C GLN A 83 -17.60 -9.48 20.01
N GLU A 84 -16.58 -10.18 19.51
CA GLU A 84 -15.18 -9.91 19.83
C GLU A 84 -14.75 -8.52 19.32
N VAL A 85 -15.14 -8.16 18.09
CA VAL A 85 -14.86 -6.84 17.52
C VAL A 85 -15.44 -5.74 18.41
N LYS A 86 -16.70 -5.86 18.85
CA LYS A 86 -17.33 -4.87 19.74
C LYS A 86 -16.58 -4.73 21.06
N LYS A 87 -16.27 -5.86 21.72
CA LYS A 87 -15.51 -5.88 22.98
C LYS A 87 -14.13 -5.25 22.82
N ARG A 88 -13.45 -5.53 21.71
CA ARG A 88 -12.11 -5.02 21.44
C ARG A 88 -12.11 -3.53 21.10
N LEU A 89 -13.12 -3.04 20.37
CA LEU A 89 -13.32 -1.60 20.14
C LEU A 89 -13.58 -0.84 21.43
N GLU A 90 -14.41 -1.36 22.33
CA GLU A 90 -14.64 -0.74 23.63
C GLU A 90 -13.36 -0.66 24.46
N ARG A 91 -12.59 -1.76 24.49
CA ARG A 91 -11.29 -1.79 25.17
C ARG A 91 -10.33 -0.74 24.61
N LEU A 92 -10.22 -0.66 23.29
CA LEU A 92 -9.35 0.32 22.64
C LEU A 92 -9.80 1.75 22.90
N ASN A 93 -11.10 2.02 22.77
CA ASN A 93 -11.65 3.34 23.03
C ASN A 93 -11.36 3.82 24.45
N ARG A 94 -11.48 2.94 25.45
CA ARG A 94 -11.14 3.25 26.85
C ARG A 94 -9.65 3.50 27.08
N SER A 95 -8.78 2.93 26.24
CA SER A 95 -7.33 3.13 26.35
C SER A 95 -6.83 4.42 25.71
N LEU A 96 -7.64 5.09 24.89
CA LEU A 96 -7.27 6.37 24.28
C LEU A 96 -7.18 7.46 25.34
N SER A 97 -6.26 8.40 25.17
CA SER A 97 -6.17 9.60 26.04
C SER A 97 -7.47 10.41 26.04
N GLN A 98 -8.16 10.42 24.91
CA GLN A 98 -9.49 11.02 24.74
C GLN A 98 -10.45 10.02 24.05
N PRO A 99 -11.19 9.22 24.84
CA PRO A 99 -12.16 8.26 24.31
C PRO A 99 -13.25 8.93 23.47
N LEU A 100 -13.75 8.23 22.46
CA LEU A 100 -14.97 8.62 21.76
C LEU A 100 -16.19 8.59 22.70
N PRO A 101 -17.15 9.51 22.52
CA PRO A 101 -18.45 9.46 23.18
C PRO A 101 -19.17 8.14 22.93
N LYS A 102 -19.98 7.69 23.91
CA LYS A 102 -20.71 6.42 23.82
C LYS A 102 -21.61 6.32 22.58
N ALA A 103 -22.26 7.41 22.18
CA ALA A 103 -23.12 7.46 20.99
C ALA A 103 -22.32 7.24 19.70
N GLU A 104 -21.15 7.85 19.56
CA GLU A 104 -20.28 7.65 18.39
C GLU A 104 -19.72 6.23 18.34
N LEU A 105 -19.32 5.69 19.49
CA LEU A 105 -18.87 4.30 19.58
C LEU A 105 -19.99 3.32 19.22
N ALA A 106 -21.21 3.56 19.70
CA ALA A 106 -22.38 2.75 19.36
C ALA A 106 -22.68 2.81 17.85
N ASN A 107 -22.57 3.98 17.22
CA ASN A 107 -22.71 4.13 15.77
C ASN A 107 -21.64 3.35 14.99
N LEU A 108 -20.40 3.33 15.48
CA LEU A 108 -19.33 2.49 14.93
C LEU A 108 -19.63 0.99 15.09
N GLN A 109 -20.25 0.57 16.19
CA GLN A 109 -20.59 -0.83 16.45
C GLN A 109 -21.86 -1.31 15.72
N ALA A 110 -22.81 -0.42 15.45
CA ALA A 110 -24.11 -0.74 14.84
C ALA A 110 -24.04 -0.88 13.32
N ASN A 111 -23.18 -0.10 12.66
CA ASN A 111 -23.07 -0.12 11.20
C ASN A 111 -22.59 -1.47 10.68
N THR A 112 -23.37 -2.09 9.78
CA THR A 112 -23.04 -3.38 9.14
C THR A 112 -21.67 -3.30 8.45
N TYR A 113 -20.80 -4.26 8.74
CA TYR A 113 -19.43 -4.24 8.24
C TYR A 113 -19.40 -4.58 6.75
N ARG A 114 -18.85 -3.69 5.92
CA ARG A 114 -18.34 -4.09 4.59
C ARG A 114 -16.86 -4.42 4.73
N HIS A 115 -16.46 -5.60 4.24
CA HIS A 115 -15.06 -5.95 4.13
C HIS A 115 -14.38 -4.95 3.18
N TYR A 116 -13.60 -4.03 3.73
CA TYR A 116 -12.87 -3.05 2.95
C TYR A 116 -11.43 -3.52 2.76
N LYS A 117 -11.01 -3.64 1.50
CA LYS A 117 -9.62 -4.00 1.16
C LYS A 117 -8.76 -2.75 1.23
N TRP A 118 -8.10 -2.56 2.37
CA TRP A 118 -7.20 -1.44 2.58
C TRP A 118 -5.82 -1.72 1.97
N HIS A 119 -5.33 -0.78 1.18
CA HIS A 119 -3.93 -0.73 0.76
C HIS A 119 -3.09 -0.04 1.82
N ASP A 120 -1.83 -0.46 1.98
CA ASP A 120 -0.95 0.09 3.03
C ASP A 120 -0.75 1.61 2.88
N HIS A 121 -0.58 2.11 1.65
CA HIS A 121 -0.46 3.55 1.41
C HIS A 121 -1.71 4.33 1.91
N THR A 122 -2.89 3.73 1.79
CA THR A 122 -4.14 4.33 2.22
C THR A 122 -4.19 4.36 3.74
N ILE A 123 -3.77 3.30 4.41
CA ILE A 123 -3.70 3.23 5.88
C ILE A 123 -2.73 4.29 6.42
N THR A 124 -1.52 4.34 5.87
CA THR A 124 -0.49 5.32 6.25
C THR A 124 -0.99 6.75 6.10
N ARG A 125 -1.64 7.07 4.97
CA ARG A 125 -2.22 8.40 4.74
C ARG A 125 -3.43 8.68 5.63
N PHE A 126 -4.25 7.68 5.93
CA PHE A 126 -5.49 7.86 6.67
C PHE A 126 -5.26 8.16 8.16
N LEU A 127 -4.14 7.66 8.70
CA LEU A 127 -3.74 7.85 10.11
C LEU A 127 -2.50 8.75 10.26
N ASP A 128 -2.05 9.38 9.16
CA ASP A 128 -0.84 10.20 9.10
C ASP A 128 0.36 9.51 9.78
N ILE A 129 0.61 8.25 9.42
CA ILE A 129 1.68 7.44 10.00
C ILE A 129 3.02 7.89 9.44
N THR A 130 3.96 8.25 10.33
CA THR A 130 5.29 8.71 9.94
C THR A 130 6.20 7.55 9.56
N PRO A 131 7.27 7.79 8.77
CA PRO A 131 8.26 6.75 8.47
C PRO A 131 8.92 6.13 9.71
N GLN A 132 9.08 6.91 10.80
CA GLN A 132 9.64 6.44 12.06
C GLN A 132 8.70 5.47 12.80
N GLU A 133 7.39 5.72 12.70
CA GLU A 133 6.37 4.81 13.23
C GLU A 133 6.33 3.53 12.41
N ILE A 134 6.32 3.64 11.07
CA ILE A 134 6.33 2.48 10.16
C ILE A 134 7.51 1.54 10.47
N ALA A 135 8.69 2.07 10.77
CA ALA A 135 9.87 1.27 11.10
C ALA A 135 9.68 0.37 12.34
N GLN A 136 8.71 0.69 13.21
CA GLN A 136 8.38 -0.07 14.42
C GLN A 136 7.19 -1.01 14.24
N LEU A 137 6.51 -0.97 13.09
CA LEU A 137 5.39 -1.84 12.73
C LEU A 137 5.88 -3.09 12.00
N GLN A 138 5.09 -4.16 12.00
CA GLN A 138 5.46 -5.42 11.37
C GLN A 138 5.08 -5.49 9.88
N ILE A 139 3.84 -5.11 9.54
CA ILE A 139 3.27 -5.30 8.20
C ILE A 139 2.88 -3.98 7.56
N ILE A 140 2.24 -3.06 8.30
CA ILE A 140 1.81 -1.77 7.75
C ILE A 140 3.05 -1.01 7.25
N GLY A 141 3.08 -0.74 5.94
CA GLY A 141 4.19 -0.04 5.27
C GLY A 141 5.36 -0.95 4.84
N HIS A 142 5.40 -2.20 5.31
CA HIS A 142 6.42 -3.17 4.93
C HIS A 142 5.91 -4.11 3.84
N ARG A 143 5.99 -3.65 2.58
CA ARG A 143 5.90 -4.58 1.45
C ARG A 143 7.28 -5.20 1.21
N PRO A 144 7.42 -6.53 1.22
CA PRO A 144 8.71 -7.18 1.02
C PRO A 144 9.29 -6.79 -0.34
N LYS A 145 10.57 -6.39 -0.35
CA LYS A 145 11.26 -5.98 -1.58
C LYS A 145 11.30 -7.12 -2.60
N GLU A 146 11.45 -8.36 -2.14
CA GLU A 146 11.41 -9.57 -2.95
C GLU A 146 10.07 -9.75 -3.66
N SER A 147 8.95 -9.48 -2.99
CA SER A 147 7.61 -9.52 -3.59
C SER A 147 7.45 -8.51 -4.74
N LYS A 148 8.04 -7.32 -4.63
CA LYS A 148 8.01 -6.32 -5.71
C LYS A 148 8.83 -6.77 -6.91
N ALA A 149 10.03 -7.28 -6.69
CA ALA A 149 10.91 -7.76 -7.75
C ALA A 149 10.32 -9.01 -8.46
N ALA A 150 9.83 -9.97 -7.69
CA ALA A 150 9.20 -11.18 -8.21
C ALA A 150 7.90 -10.87 -8.98
N SER A 151 7.08 -9.95 -8.47
CA SER A 151 5.88 -9.48 -9.17
C SER A 151 6.23 -8.76 -10.48
N ALA A 152 7.21 -7.86 -10.46
CA ALA A 152 7.69 -7.17 -11.66
C ALA A 152 8.24 -8.14 -12.70
N LYS A 153 9.01 -9.15 -12.26
CA LYS A 153 9.50 -10.25 -13.11
C LYS A 153 8.34 -11.03 -13.73
N ARG A 154 7.37 -11.47 -12.92
CA ARG A 154 6.18 -12.19 -13.39
C ARG A 154 5.35 -11.37 -14.39
N HIS A 155 5.19 -10.06 -14.16
CA HIS A 155 4.51 -9.18 -15.11
C HIS A 155 5.32 -8.95 -16.38
N ARG A 156 6.65 -8.94 -16.31
CA ARG A 156 7.53 -8.87 -17.49
C ARG A 156 7.45 -10.16 -18.31
N GLU A 157 7.41 -11.31 -17.66
CA GLU A 157 7.26 -12.63 -18.29
C GLU A 157 5.88 -12.81 -18.91
N LYS A 158 4.79 -12.42 -18.23
CA LYS A 158 3.43 -12.44 -18.80
C LYS A 158 3.26 -11.57 -20.03
N ARG A 159 4.06 -10.50 -20.14
CA ARG A 159 4.07 -9.64 -21.32
C ARG A 159 4.89 -10.24 -22.46
N ARG A 160 5.55 -11.38 -22.28
CA ARG A 160 6.36 -12.04 -23.30
C ARG A 160 5.72 -13.36 -23.72
N ASP A 161 5.86 -13.70 -25.00
CA ASP A 161 5.51 -15.02 -25.51
C ASP A 161 6.67 -16.00 -25.33
N ALA A 162 6.47 -17.26 -25.75
CA ALA A 162 7.49 -18.31 -25.66
C ALA A 162 8.80 -17.97 -26.40
N SER A 163 8.78 -17.03 -27.35
CA SER A 163 9.96 -16.55 -28.08
C SER A 163 10.65 -15.36 -27.39
N GLY A 164 10.13 -14.90 -26.25
CA GLY A 164 10.66 -13.76 -25.51
C GLY A 164 10.25 -12.39 -26.06
N LYS A 165 9.45 -12.32 -27.13
CA LYS A 165 8.90 -11.07 -27.68
C LYS A 165 7.67 -10.61 -26.90
N LEU A 166 7.40 -9.31 -26.92
CA LEU A 166 6.22 -8.76 -26.25
C LEU A 166 4.93 -9.33 -26.90
N THR A 167 4.01 -9.89 -26.11
CA THR A 167 2.76 -10.52 -26.60
C THR A 167 1.90 -9.59 -27.43
N THR A 168 1.93 -8.29 -27.13
CA THR A 168 1.24 -7.25 -27.92
C THR A 168 1.89 -7.05 -29.28
N ALA A 169 3.23 -7.10 -29.36
CA ALA A 169 3.95 -7.00 -30.62
C ALA A 169 3.66 -8.21 -31.51
N THR A 170 3.66 -9.42 -30.96
CA THR A 170 3.38 -10.64 -31.74
C THR A 170 1.92 -10.78 -32.14
N THR A 171 1.00 -10.29 -31.31
CA THR A 171 -0.42 -10.19 -31.69
C THR A 171 -0.62 -9.15 -32.82
N ARG A 172 0.09 -8.01 -32.76
CA ARG A 172 0.09 -7.01 -33.84
C ARG A 172 0.69 -7.56 -35.13
N GLU A 173 1.82 -8.26 -35.06
CA GLU A 173 2.46 -8.93 -36.21
C GLU A 173 1.51 -9.95 -36.84
N LYS A 174 0.91 -10.86 -36.05
CA LYS A 174 -0.07 -11.85 -36.53
C LYS A 174 -1.28 -11.18 -37.19
N ARG A 175 -1.81 -10.11 -36.59
CA ARG A 175 -2.93 -9.35 -37.17
C ARG A 175 -2.53 -8.70 -38.49
N ASN A 176 -1.35 -8.08 -38.56
CA ASN A 176 -0.85 -7.46 -39.79
C ASN A 176 -0.63 -8.49 -40.89
N GLN A 177 -0.08 -9.67 -40.59
CA GLN A 177 0.05 -10.77 -41.53
C GLN A 177 -1.31 -11.24 -42.08
N LYS A 178 -2.34 -11.34 -41.22
CA LYS A 178 -3.71 -11.67 -41.65
C LYS A 178 -4.30 -10.61 -42.58
N ILE A 179 -4.05 -9.32 -42.32
CA ILE A 179 -4.49 -8.21 -43.18
C ILE A 179 -3.79 -8.27 -44.54
N ILE A 180 -2.47 -8.49 -44.57
CA ILE A 180 -1.70 -8.60 -45.82
C ILE A 180 -2.19 -9.79 -46.66
N LYS A 181 -2.38 -10.97 -46.03
CA LYS A 181 -2.94 -12.15 -46.72
C LYS A 181 -4.35 -11.89 -47.27
N ALA A 182 -5.20 -11.24 -46.49
CA ALA A 182 -6.56 -10.89 -46.90
C ALA A 182 -6.59 -9.86 -48.04
N ALA A 183 -5.64 -8.91 -48.06
CA ALA A 183 -5.48 -7.97 -49.16
C ALA A 183 -4.95 -8.64 -50.43
N ALA A 184 -4.03 -9.60 -50.31
CA ALA A 184 -3.55 -10.41 -51.43
C ALA A 184 -4.66 -11.29 -52.05
N GLN A 185 -5.67 -11.67 -51.26
CA GLN A 185 -6.90 -12.33 -51.72
C GLN A 185 -7.90 -11.37 -52.39
N GLY A 186 -7.54 -10.11 -52.63
CA GLY A 186 -8.38 -9.13 -53.32
C GLY A 186 -9.44 -8.44 -52.46
N LYS A 187 -9.42 -8.59 -51.12
CA LYS A 187 -10.39 -7.91 -50.26
C LYS A 187 -10.12 -6.40 -50.21
N SER A 188 -11.17 -5.61 -50.37
CA SER A 188 -11.08 -4.15 -50.36
C SER A 188 -10.71 -3.60 -48.97
N VAL A 189 -10.05 -2.44 -48.95
CA VAL A 189 -9.64 -1.75 -47.71
C VAL A 189 -10.82 -1.48 -46.78
N ALA A 190 -12.00 -1.17 -47.33
CA ALA A 190 -13.21 -0.94 -46.55
C ALA A 190 -13.67 -2.19 -45.79
N VAL A 191 -13.57 -3.37 -46.40
CA VAL A 191 -13.88 -4.66 -45.75
C VAL A 191 -12.87 -4.96 -44.64
N LEU A 192 -11.57 -4.75 -44.91
CA LEU A 192 -10.52 -4.96 -43.91
C LEU A 192 -10.68 -4.05 -42.68
N CYS A 193 -11.06 -2.78 -42.88
CA CYS A 193 -11.33 -1.84 -41.79
C CYS A 193 -12.47 -2.34 -40.89
N LYS A 194 -13.57 -2.83 -41.49
CA LYS A 194 -14.73 -3.37 -40.77
C LYS A 194 -14.38 -4.67 -40.01
N THR A 195 -13.71 -5.61 -40.67
CA THR A 195 -13.39 -6.93 -40.08
C THR A 195 -12.39 -6.83 -38.92
N TYR A 196 -11.37 -5.99 -39.04
CA TYR A 196 -10.31 -5.88 -38.03
C TYR A 196 -10.49 -4.68 -37.08
N LYS A 197 -11.58 -3.92 -37.23
CA LYS A 197 -11.90 -2.70 -36.46
C LYS A 197 -10.74 -1.69 -36.47
N LEU A 198 -10.25 -1.35 -37.65
CA LEU A 198 -9.11 -0.44 -37.85
C LEU A 198 -9.48 0.76 -38.72
N ASN A 199 -8.74 1.85 -38.51
CA ASN A 199 -8.87 3.04 -39.34
C ASN A 199 -8.21 2.83 -40.70
N LYS A 200 -8.72 3.50 -41.75
CA LYS A 200 -8.18 3.41 -43.12
C LYS A 200 -6.68 3.68 -43.16
N SER A 201 -6.20 4.73 -42.47
CA SER A 201 -4.79 5.08 -42.42
C SER A 201 -3.92 3.96 -41.83
N GLN A 202 -4.41 3.25 -40.80
CA GLN A 202 -3.67 2.14 -40.19
C GLN A 202 -3.55 0.95 -41.15
N VAL A 203 -4.60 0.67 -41.92
CA VAL A 203 -4.56 -0.39 -42.95
C VAL A 203 -3.61 -0.01 -44.07
N TYR A 204 -3.62 1.25 -44.53
CA TYR A 204 -2.69 1.72 -45.56
C TYR A 204 -1.23 1.62 -45.13
N VAL A 205 -0.88 2.06 -43.91
CA VAL A 205 0.48 1.94 -43.38
C VAL A 205 0.94 0.47 -43.35
N ILE A 206 0.08 -0.44 -42.91
CA ILE A 206 0.43 -1.89 -42.88
C ILE A 206 0.70 -2.43 -44.29
N LEU A 207 -0.08 -2.00 -45.28
CA LEU A 207 0.08 -2.45 -46.67
C LEU A 207 1.28 -1.79 -47.35
N SER A 208 1.57 -0.52 -47.08
CA SER A 208 2.76 0.17 -47.61
C SER A 208 4.04 -0.42 -47.02
N ASP A 209 4.07 -0.66 -45.72
CA ASP A 209 5.21 -1.28 -45.03
C ASP A 209 5.50 -2.69 -45.58
N ALA A 210 4.46 -3.43 -45.98
CA ALA A 210 4.60 -4.74 -46.60
C ALA A 210 5.16 -4.66 -48.03
N LYS A 211 4.71 -3.69 -48.82
CA LYS A 211 5.23 -3.45 -50.18
C LYS A 211 6.70 -3.03 -50.16
N ASN A 212 7.07 -2.13 -49.26
CA ASN A 212 8.45 -1.64 -49.12
C ASN A 212 9.44 -2.68 -48.59
N LYS A 213 8.96 -3.76 -47.96
CA LYS A 213 9.80 -4.89 -47.53
C LYS A 213 9.95 -5.99 -48.58
N ALA A 214 9.12 -5.96 -49.64
CA ALA A 214 9.13 -6.94 -50.71
C ALA A 214 9.83 -6.43 -51.98
N ALA A 215 10.08 -5.12 -52.05
CA ALA A 215 10.96 -4.45 -53.02
C ALA A 215 12.40 -4.44 -52.48
#